data_AF-A0A933BUY4-F1
#
_entry.id   AF-A0A933BUY4-F1
#
_cell.length_a   1.000
_cell.length_b   1.000
_cell.length_c   1.000
_cell.angle_alpha   90.00
_cell.angle_beta   90.00
_cell.angle_gamma   90.00
#
_symmetry.space_group_name_H-M   'P 1'
#
loop_
_entity.id
_entity.type
_entity.pdbx_description
1 polymer ?
#
loop_
_entity_poly.entity_id
_entity_poly.type
_entity_poly.pdbx_seq_one_letter_code
_entity_poly.pdbx_strand_id
1 'polypeptide(L)' 'MRRAAGAVLLAAVALGGQGAHAASDPERGNALARAWCIGCHGTEGKGDGPAAARLEPKPRDFTTG' A
#
# COMPACT_ATOMS: atom_id res chain seq x y z
N MET A 1 19.17 -37.72 -27.26
CA MET A 1 18.21 -38.00 -26.17
C MET A 1 18.41 -37.16 -24.89
N ARG A 2 19.53 -36.43 -24.69
CA ARG A 2 19.81 -35.67 -23.45
C ARG A 2 19.29 -34.21 -23.41
N ARG A 3 18.52 -33.76 -24.41
CA ARG A 3 18.06 -32.36 -24.50
C ARG A 3 16.62 -32.13 -24.01
N ALA A 4 15.89 -33.18 -23.64
CA ALA A 4 14.51 -33.06 -23.17
C ALA A 4 14.37 -32.81 -21.65
N ALA A 5 15.40 -33.12 -20.86
CA ALA A 5 15.34 -33.02 -19.40
C ALA A 5 15.53 -31.58 -18.85
N GLY A 6 16.11 -30.67 -19.63
CA GLY A 6 16.39 -29.29 -19.18
C GLY A 6 15.22 -28.32 -19.28
N ALA A 7 14.21 -28.63 -20.11
CA ALA A 7 13.08 -27.73 -20.36
C ALA A 7 11.95 -27.84 -19.32
N VAL A 8 11.91 -28.91 -18.53
CA VAL A 8 10.84 -29.17 -17.55
C VAL A 8 11.02 -28.35 -16.26
N LEU A 9 12.25 -27.93 -15.93
CA LEU A 9 12.56 -27.20 -14.68
C LEU A 9 12.31 -25.68 -14.73
N LEU A 10 12.16 -25.07 -15.91
CA LEU A 10 11.95 -23.61 -16.04
C LEU A 10 10.49 -23.14 -15.92
N ALA A 11 9.52 -24.06 -15.92
CA ALA A 11 8.10 -23.69 -15.89
C ALA A 11 7.54 -23.43 -14.46
N ALA A 12 8.24 -23.88 -13.41
CA ALA A 12 7.73 -23.80 -12.03
C ALA A 12 7.85 -22.41 -11.37
N VAL A 13 8.67 -21.50 -11.93
CA VAL A 13 8.90 -20.13 -11.39
C VAL A 13 7.86 -19.11 -11.90
N ALA A 14 6.98 -19.48 -12.83
CA ALA A 14 5.97 -18.54 -13.33
C ALA A 14 4.67 -18.52 -12.51
N LEU A 15 4.42 -19.51 -11.66
CA LEU A 15 3.13 -19.67 -10.95
C LEU A 15 3.20 -19.45 -9.43
N GLY A 16 4.38 -19.20 -8.85
CA GLY A 16 4.59 -19.18 -7.40
C GLY A 16 4.75 -17.81 -6.74
N GLY A 17 4.47 -16.70 -7.44
CA GLY A 17 5.03 -15.40 -7.06
C GLY A 17 4.08 -14.30 -6.58
N GLN A 18 2.76 -14.50 -6.57
CA GLN A 18 1.84 -13.53 -5.97
C GLN A 18 0.94 -14.29 -5.00
N GLY A 19 1.34 -14.34 -3.73
CA GLY A 19 0.36 -14.65 -2.69
C GLY A 19 -0.83 -13.72 -2.90
N ALA A 20 -2.04 -14.27 -2.88
CA ALA A 20 -3.23 -13.44 -2.92
C ALA A 20 -3.10 -12.40 -1.80
N HIS A 21 -2.82 -11.15 -2.16
CA HIS A 21 -2.94 -10.06 -1.22
C HIS A 21 -4.40 -10.09 -0.80
N ALA A 22 -4.64 -10.38 0.48
CA ALA A 22 -5.98 -10.31 1.02
C ALA A 22 -6.58 -8.97 0.59
N ALA A 23 -7.83 -9.00 0.14
CA ALA A 23 -8.54 -7.79 -0.24
C ALA A 23 -8.40 -6.77 0.91
N SER A 24 -8.24 -5.49 0.55
CA SER A 24 -8.23 -4.44 1.56
C SER A 24 -9.54 -4.44 2.34
N ASP A 25 -9.47 -3.97 3.58
CA ASP A 25 -10.60 -3.76 4.49
C ASP A 25 -10.79 -2.25 4.66
N PRO A 26 -11.69 -1.62 3.87
CA PRO A 26 -11.93 -0.19 3.92
C PRO A 26 -12.45 0.28 5.29
N GLU A 27 -13.25 -0.53 5.97
CA GLU A 27 -13.84 -0.21 7.26
C GLU A 27 -12.75 -0.07 8.33
N ARG A 28 -11.83 -1.03 8.37
CA ARG A 28 -10.64 -0.98 9.23
C ARG A 28 -9.74 0.18 8.85
N GLY A 29 -9.52 0.41 7.55
CA GLY A 29 -8.74 1.56 7.06
C GLY A 29 -9.31 2.89 7.55
N ASN A 30 -10.63 3.06 7.45
CA ASN A 30 -11.34 4.25 7.91
C ASN A 30 -11.24 4.43 9.44
N ALA A 31 -11.32 3.34 10.20
CA ALA A 31 -11.15 3.39 11.65
C ALA A 31 -9.74 3.88 12.04
N LEU A 32 -8.71 3.38 11.37
CA LEU A 32 -7.33 3.82 11.58
C LEU A 32 -7.11 5.25 11.12
N ALA A 33 -7.67 5.65 9.98
CA ALA A 33 -7.56 7.01 9.46
C ALA A 33 -8.08 8.03 10.48
N ARG A 34 -9.26 7.77 11.06
CA ARG A 34 -9.84 8.60 12.12
C ARG A 34 -8.99 8.66 13.38
N ALA A 35 -8.42 7.53 13.79
CA ALA A 35 -7.63 7.46 15.01
C ALA A 35 -6.25 8.13 14.88
N TRP A 36 -5.61 8.04 13.71
CA TRP A 36 -4.17 8.31 13.60
C TRP A 36 -3.76 9.25 12.48
N CYS A 37 -4.55 9.37 11.41
CA CYS A 37 -4.11 10.07 10.20
C CYS A 37 -4.68 11.49 10.12
N ILE A 38 -5.98 11.65 10.40
CA ILE A 38 -6.73 12.90 10.17
C ILE A 38 -6.13 14.08 10.96
N GLY A 39 -5.58 13.85 12.15
CA GLY A 39 -4.96 14.90 12.96
C GLY A 39 -3.85 15.67 12.22
N CYS A 40 -3.10 14.99 11.36
CA CYS A 40 -2.03 15.58 10.56
C CYS A 40 -2.46 15.81 9.10
N HIS A 41 -3.16 14.84 8.50
CA HIS A 41 -3.42 14.83 7.07
C HIS A 41 -4.79 15.39 6.66
N GLY A 42 -5.66 15.73 7.62
CA GLY A 42 -7.02 16.18 7.32
C GLY A 42 -7.95 15.03 6.93
N THR A 43 -9.26 15.30 6.90
CA THR A 43 -10.29 14.29 6.58
C THR A 43 -10.21 13.80 5.14
N GLU A 44 -9.72 14.65 4.23
CA GLU A 44 -9.58 14.36 2.80
C GLU A 44 -8.15 13.93 2.42
N GLY A 45 -7.23 13.84 3.39
CA GLY A 45 -5.86 13.44 3.15
C GLY A 45 -4.98 14.49 2.46
N LYS A 46 -5.38 15.77 2.47
CA LYS A 46 -4.70 16.89 1.81
C LYS A 46 -3.45 17.40 2.54
N GLY A 47 -3.12 16.84 3.69
CA GLY A 47 -2.01 17.34 4.51
C GLY A 47 -2.35 18.60 5.32
N ASP A 48 -3.64 18.93 5.45
CA ASP A 48 -4.17 20.16 6.06
C ASP A 48 -4.85 19.92 7.41
N GLY A 49 -4.48 18.83 8.10
CA GLY A 49 -5.03 18.51 9.42
C GLY A 49 -4.70 19.57 10.47
N PRO A 50 -5.41 19.60 11.62
CA PRO A 50 -5.22 20.61 12.66
C PRO A 50 -3.77 20.75 13.17
N ALA A 51 -2.97 19.67 13.11
CA ALA A 51 -1.57 19.69 13.49
C ALA A 51 -0.64 20.23 12.39
N ALA A 52 -1.05 20.23 11.11
CA ALA A 52 -0.19 20.52 9.96
C ALA A 52 0.49 21.90 10.02
N ALA A 53 -0.20 22.91 10.59
CA ALA A 53 0.36 24.25 10.75
C ALA A 53 1.65 24.27 11.60
N ARG A 54 1.85 23.28 12.49
CA ARG A 54 2.98 23.21 13.44
C ARG A 54 4.01 22.14 13.08
N LEU A 55 3.88 21.45 11.95
CA LEU A 55 4.78 20.38 11.53
C LEU A 55 5.68 20.82 10.38
N GLU A 56 6.97 20.50 10.49
CA GLU A 56 7.98 20.65 9.45
C GLU A 56 8.81 19.36 9.32
N PRO A 57 8.83 18.71 8.14
CA PRO A 57 8.14 19.10 6.92
C PRO A 57 6.61 18.96 7.04
N LYS A 58 5.88 19.65 6.16
CA LYS A 58 4.42 19.52 6.08
C LYS A 58 4.00 18.06 5.83
N PRO A 59 2.87 17.61 6.41
CA PRO A 59 2.31 16.29 6.12
C PRO A 59 2.05 16.12 4.61
N ARG A 60 2.33 14.92 4.08
CA ARG A 60 2.10 14.57 2.66
C ARG A 60 0.63 14.76 2.27
N ASP A 61 0.41 15.37 1.12
CA ASP A 61 -0.86 15.35 0.41
C ASP A 61 -1.00 14.01 -0.35
N PHE A 62 -2.01 13.22 0.02
CA PHE A 62 -2.29 11.94 -0.64
C PHE A 62 -3.12 12.09 -1.92
N THR A 63 -3.59 13.29 -2.25
CA THR A 63 -4.43 13.57 -3.42
C THR A 63 -3.61 13.82 -4.70
N THR A 64 -2.29 13.95 -4.60
CA THR A 64 -1.43 14.41 -5.72
C THR A 64 -0.66 13.32 -6.46
N GLY A 65 -0.67 12.06 -6.00
CA GLY A 65 0.10 10.97 -6.61
C GLY A 65 1.59 10.98 -6.24
#